data_AF-A0AAU7KB67-F1
#
_entry.id   AF-A0AAU7KB67-F1
#
_cell.length_a   1.000
_cell.length_b   1.000
_cell.length_c   1.000
_cell.angle_alpha   90.00
_cell.angle_beta   90.00
_cell.angle_gamma   90.00
#
_symmetry.space_group_name_H-M   'P 1'
#
loop_
_entity.id
_entity.type
_entity.pdbx_description
1 polymer ?
#
loop_
_entity_poly.entity_id
_entity_poly.type
_entity_poly.pdbx_seq_one_letter_code
_entity_poly.pdbx_strand_id
1 'polypeptide(L)' 'MDNIITPSQLIINHANNGNKATLKIGSKFQWDPRYASKETPSFDSFKSEIENFYEYKLVFGYEGAVGQSVYMVTGVK' A
#
# COMPACT_ATOMS: atom_id res chain seq x y z
N MET A 1 12.96 13.87 -3.01
CA MET A 1 12.54 12.77 -2.12
C MET A 1 11.25 12.22 -2.69
N ASP A 2 11.23 10.96 -3.12
CA ASP A 2 9.97 10.30 -3.49
C ASP A 2 9.10 10.20 -2.24
N ASN A 3 7.90 10.78 -2.26
CA ASN A 3 6.92 10.61 -1.18
C ASN A 3 6.35 9.19 -1.25
N ILE A 4 6.95 8.27 -0.50
CA ILE A 4 6.48 6.90 -0.37
C ILE A 4 5.34 6.88 0.65
N ILE A 5 4.15 6.50 0.21
CA ILE A 5 2.94 6.48 1.06
C ILE A 5 2.96 5.20 1.92
N THR A 6 2.72 5.33 3.22
CA THR A 6 2.67 4.19 4.14
C THR A 6 1.30 3.50 4.12
N PRO A 7 1.17 2.27 4.66
CA PRO A 7 -0.07 1.50 4.62
C PRO A 7 -1.23 2.25 5.29
N SER A 8 -1.05 2.75 6.51
CA SER A 8 -2.10 3.47 7.22
C SER A 8 -2.55 4.71 6.47
N GLN A 9 -1.60 5.46 5.89
CA GLN A 9 -1.92 6.65 5.10
C GLN A 9 -2.75 6.31 3.87
N LEU A 10 -2.41 5.21 3.20
CA LEU A 10 -3.14 4.76 2.01
C LEU A 10 -4.59 4.38 2.36
N ILE A 11 -4.79 3.62 3.44
CA ILE A 11 -6.11 3.24 3.93
C ILE A 11 -6.96 4.45 4.32
N ILE A 12 -6.38 5.38 5.08
CA ILE A 12 -7.06 6.63 5.47
C ILE A 12 -7.45 7.43 4.22
N ASN A 13 -6.58 7.50 3.21
CA ASN A 13 -6.87 8.18 1.97
C ASN A 13 -8.04 7.52 1.22
N HIS A 14 -8.11 6.19 1.19
CA HIS A 14 -9.24 5.47 0.61
C HIS A 14 -10.54 5.78 1.33
N ALA A 15 -10.55 5.68 2.66
CA ALA A 15 -11.72 5.96 3.50
C ALA A 15 -12.24 7.40 3.31
N ASN A 16 -11.33 8.38 3.30
CA ASN A 16 -11.68 9.79 3.10
C ASN A 16 -12.14 10.10 1.67
N ASN A 17 -11.72 9.31 0.68
CA ASN A 17 -12.10 9.48 -0.73
C ASN A 17 -13.33 8.64 -1.14
N GLY A 18 -14.14 8.20 -0.17
CA GLY A 18 -15.34 7.41 -0.41
C GLY A 18 -15.04 5.99 -0.91
N ASN A 19 -13.99 5.37 -0.36
CA ASN A 19 -13.50 4.03 -0.73
C ASN A 19 -13.21 3.90 -2.22
N LYS A 20 -12.40 4.82 -2.75
CA LYS A 20 -11.93 4.83 -4.15
C LYS A 20 -10.43 4.93 -4.22
N ALA A 21 -9.84 4.36 -5.27
CA ALA A 21 -8.43 4.49 -5.57
C ALA A 21 -7.94 5.95 -5.50
N THR A 22 -6.84 6.17 -4.80
CA THR A 22 -6.20 7.47 -4.55
C THR A 22 -4.82 7.57 -5.19
N LEU A 23 -4.19 6.44 -5.52
CA LEU A 23 -2.91 6.36 -6.21
C LEU A 23 -3.10 6.24 -7.72
N LYS A 24 -2.06 6.65 -8.47
CA LYS A 24 -2.00 6.53 -9.93
C LYS A 24 -0.99 5.47 -10.32
N ILE A 25 -1.04 5.01 -11.56
CA ILE A 25 0.00 4.15 -12.14
C ILE A 25 1.36 4.86 -12.01
N GLY A 26 2.37 4.13 -11.54
CA GLY A 26 3.71 4.64 -11.22
C GLY A 26 3.87 5.18 -9.81
N SER A 27 2.78 5.39 -9.05
CA SER A 27 2.87 5.74 -7.63
C SER A 27 3.49 4.60 -6.83
N LYS A 28 4.28 4.96 -5.80
CA LYS A 28 4.92 4.01 -4.90
C LYS A 28 4.27 4.05 -3.52
N PHE A 29 4.06 2.89 -2.93
CA PHE A 29 3.66 2.74 -1.54
C PHE A 29 4.55 1.71 -0.86
N GLN A 30 4.67 1.82 0.46
CA GLN A 30 5.50 0.93 1.25
C GLN A 30 4.63 0.13 2.20
N TRP A 31 4.96 -1.14 2.38
CA TRP A 31 4.57 -1.89 3.56
C TRP A 31 5.69 -1.82 4.59
N ASP A 32 5.35 -1.39 5.81
CA ASP A 32 6.23 -1.46 6.96
C ASP A 32 5.40 -1.77 8.20
N PRO A 33 5.70 -2.87 8.92
CA PRO A 33 4.92 -3.32 10.07
C PRO A 33 4.89 -2.31 11.22
N ARG A 34 5.79 -1.32 11.27
CA ARG A 34 5.73 -0.21 12.24
C ARG A 34 4.50 0.68 12.06
N TYR A 35 3.91 0.66 10.86
CA TYR A 35 2.68 1.37 10.53
C TYR A 35 1.47 0.42 10.47
N ALA A 36 1.58 -0.81 10.97
CA ALA A 36 0.42 -1.67 11.14
C ALA A 36 -0.56 -1.02 12.14
N SER A 37 -1.83 -0.92 11.76
CA SER A 37 -2.90 -0.35 12.59
C SER A 37 -3.95 -1.41 12.91
N LYS A 38 -4.98 -1.06 13.71
CA LYS A 38 -6.13 -1.96 13.91
C LYS A 38 -6.83 -2.34 12.59
N GLU A 39 -6.80 -1.46 11.60
CA GLU A 39 -7.44 -1.66 10.30
C GLU A 39 -6.55 -2.46 9.33
N THR A 40 -5.23 -2.40 9.52
CA THR A 40 -4.24 -3.19 8.76
C THR A 40 -3.28 -3.91 9.70
N PRO A 41 -3.77 -4.93 10.42
CA PRO A 41 -2.99 -5.60 11.47
C PRO A 41 -1.87 -6.48 10.91
N SER A 42 -1.95 -6.88 9.64
CA SER A 42 -0.99 -7.76 8.99
C SER A 42 -0.76 -7.36 7.53
N PHE A 43 0.34 -7.89 6.97
CA PHE A 43 0.66 -7.71 5.56
C PHE A 43 -0.42 -8.28 4.65
N ASP A 44 -0.96 -9.46 4.97
CA ASP A 44 -2.02 -10.11 4.20
C ASP A 44 -3.32 -9.29 4.20
N SER A 45 -3.71 -8.71 5.34
CA SER A 45 -4.89 -7.83 5.40
C SER A 45 -4.71 -6.59 4.54
N PHE A 46 -3.53 -5.97 4.59
CA PHE A 46 -3.21 -4.83 3.73
C PHE A 46 -3.21 -5.22 2.25
N LYS A 47 -2.57 -6.35 1.91
CA LYS A 47 -2.53 -6.88 0.54
C LYS A 47 -3.94 -7.10 -0.02
N SER A 48 -4.80 -7.76 0.73
CA SER A 48 -6.20 -7.99 0.36
C SER A 48 -6.95 -6.68 0.08
N GLU A 49 -6.76 -5.67 0.93
CA GLU A 49 -7.40 -4.36 0.74
C GLU A 49 -6.86 -3.61 -0.49
N ILE A 50 -5.53 -3.56 -0.66
CA ILE A 50 -4.90 -2.87 -1.79
C ILE A 50 -5.22 -3.55 -3.12
N GLU A 51 -5.34 -4.88 -3.15
CA GLU A 51 -5.73 -5.65 -4.34
C GLU A 51 -7.14 -5.33 -4.83
N ASN A 52 -8.02 -4.77 -4.00
CA ASN A 52 -9.33 -4.26 -4.43
C ASN A 52 -9.21 -3.01 -5.32
N PHE A 53 -8.13 -2.23 -5.16
CA PHE A 53 -7.96 -0.94 -5.83
C PHE A 53 -6.86 -0.94 -6.90
N TYR A 54 -5.84 -1.78 -6.76
CA TYR A 54 -4.61 -1.65 -7.55
C TYR A 54 -4.05 -3.00 -8.00
N GLU A 55 -3.41 -2.96 -9.16
CA GLU A 55 -2.37 -3.92 -9.53
C GLU A 55 -1.02 -3.27 -9.22
N TYR A 56 -0.06 -4.04 -8.70
CA TYR A 56 1.24 -3.50 -8.31
C TYR A 56 2.34 -4.56 -8.38
N LYS A 57 3.59 -4.09 -8.40
CA LYS A 57 4.79 -4.95 -8.33
C LYS A 57 5.75 -4.48 -7.26
N LEU A 58 6.46 -5.41 -6.65
CA LEU A 58 7.57 -5.12 -5.76
C LEU A 58 8.71 -4.47 -6.56
N VAL A 59 9.20 -3.32 -6.10
CA VAL A 59 10.32 -2.60 -6.73
C VAL A 59 11.54 -2.48 -5.81
N PHE A 60 11.35 -2.68 -4.50
CA PHE A 60 12.44 -2.69 -3.53
C PHE A 60 12.06 -3.55 -2.31
N GLY A 61 13.00 -4.37 -1.82
CA GLY A 61 12.78 -5.33 -0.74
C GLY A 61 12.54 -6.75 -1.24
N TYR A 62 11.98 -7.61 -0.38
CA TYR A 62 11.57 -8.97 -0.70
C TYR A 62 10.23 -9.29 -0.01
N GLU A 63 9.39 -10.13 -0.62
CA GLU A 63 8.10 -10.51 -0.03
C GLU A 63 8.30 -11.22 1.31
N GLY A 64 7.55 -10.81 2.34
CA GLY A 64 7.66 -11.37 3.69
C GLY A 64 8.81 -10.80 4.54
N ALA A 65 9.54 -9.80 4.05
CA ALA A 65 10.54 -9.09 4.85
C ALA A 65 9.91 -8.32 6.02
N VAL A 66 10.50 -8.44 7.21
CA VAL A 66 10.27 -7.48 8.31
C VAL A 66 11.06 -6.20 7.96
N GLY A 67 10.52 -5.37 7.07
CA GLY A 67 11.22 -4.18 6.55
C GLY A 67 10.46 -3.42 5.47
N GLN A 68 11.07 -2.33 4.98
CA GLN A 68 10.50 -1.39 4.01
C GLN A 68 10.37 -2.02 2.61
N SER A 69 9.32 -2.79 2.39
CA SER A 69 9.00 -3.32 1.06
C SER A 69 8.26 -2.23 0.28
N VAL A 70 8.83 -1.78 -0.83
CA VAL A 70 8.23 -0.74 -1.68
C VAL A 70 7.63 -1.39 -2.91
N TYR A 71 6.36 -1.09 -3.12
CA TYR A 71 5.57 -1.53 -4.25
C TYR A 71 5.26 -0.34 -5.14
N MET A 72 5.15 -0.59 -6.44
CA MET A 72 4.75 0.40 -7.43
C MET A 72 3.48 -0.04 -8.11
N VAL A 73 2.50 0.87 -8.17
CA VAL A 73 1.21 0.64 -8.84
C VAL A 73 1.45 0.50 -10.34
N THR A 74 0.97 -0.60 -10.91
CA THR A 74 0.99 -0.89 -12.35
C THR A 74 -0.37 -0.75 -13.00
N GLY A 75 -1.46 -0.79 -12.22
CA GLY A 75 -2.83 -0.63 -12.68
C GLY A 75 -3.75 -0.13 -11.57
N VAL A 76 -4.84 0.56 -11.95
CA VAL A 76 -5.90 1.04 -11.03
C VAL A 76 -7.22 0.41 -11.48
N LYS A 77 -7.98 -0.15 -10.54
CA LYS A 77 -9.27 -0.79 -10.77
C LYS A 77 -10.44 0.17 -10.59
#